data_AF-A0A941UK89-F1
#
_entry.id   AF-A0A941UK89-F1
#
_cell.length_a   1.000
_cell.length_b   1.000
_cell.length_c   1.000
_cell.angle_alpha   90.00
_cell.angle_beta   90.00
_cell.angle_gamma   90.00
#
_symmetry.space_group_name_H-M   'P 1'
#
loop_
_entity.id
_entity.type
_entity.pdbx_description
1 polymer ?
#
loop_
_entity_poly.entity_id
_entity_poly.type
_entity_poly.pdbx_seq_one_letter_code
_entity_poly.pdbx_strand_id
1 'polypeptide(L)' 'MTIGEITGGPLYGSSAIVGGDGSRSPSENEFAIARFQGKHVAEIAKKLKGGR' A
#
# COMPACT_ATOMS: atom_id res chain seq x y z
N MET A 1 8.51 -14.45 -3.72
CA MET A 1 9.22 -13.36 -4.43
C MET A 1 9.06 -13.59 -5.92
N THR A 2 8.11 -12.92 -6.55
CA THR A 2 7.88 -12.99 -8.00
C THR A 2 8.67 -11.87 -8.67
N ILE A 3 9.77 -12.25 -9.34
CA ILE A 3 10.64 -11.38 -10.15
C ILE A 3 9.93 -11.14 -11.48
N GLY A 4 8.94 -10.24 -11.50
CA GLY A 4 8.16 -9.96 -12.71
C GLY A 4 7.61 -8.53 -12.83
N GLU A 5 7.43 -7.82 -11.72
CA GLU A 5 6.93 -6.44 -11.73
C GLU A 5 7.72 -5.56 -10.76
N ILE A 6 8.16 -4.40 -11.26
CA ILE A 6 8.61 -3.32 -10.37
C ILE A 6 7.35 -2.78 -9.68
N THR A 7 7.21 -3.07 -8.39
CA THR A 7 6.07 -2.65 -7.54
C THR A 7 6.57 -1.66 -6.49
N GLY A 8 5.83 -0.57 -6.24
CA GLY A 8 6.00 0.25 -5.03
C GLY A 8 5.53 -0.45 -3.75
N GLY A 9 5.75 0.19 -2.60
CA GLY A 9 5.34 -0.31 -1.28
C GLY A 9 6.44 -0.99 -0.45
N PRO A 10 7.52 -0.28 -0.05
CA PRO A 10 8.49 -0.81 0.90
C PRO A 10 7.93 -0.87 2.34
N LEU A 11 8.65 -1.52 3.26
CA LEU A 11 8.27 -1.85 4.66
C LEU A 11 7.62 -0.71 5.49
N TYR A 12 7.74 0.54 5.06
CA TYR A 12 7.23 1.73 5.74
C TYR A 12 5.85 2.21 5.26
N GLY A 13 5.30 1.63 4.18
CA GLY A 13 3.97 1.97 3.69
C GLY A 13 3.76 1.65 2.21
N SER A 14 2.50 1.61 1.79
CA SER A 14 2.14 1.48 0.37
C SER A 14 2.62 2.70 -0.40
N SER A 15 3.18 2.45 -1.59
CA SER A 15 3.51 3.48 -2.57
C SER A 15 3.22 2.94 -3.96
N ALA A 16 2.99 3.84 -4.92
CA ALA A 16 2.80 3.48 -6.31
C ALA A 16 3.83 4.19 -7.18
N ILE A 17 4.30 3.54 -8.23
CA ILE A 17 5.23 4.12 -9.20
C ILE A 17 4.43 4.72 -10.36
N VAL A 18 4.55 6.02 -10.62
CA VAL A 18 3.73 6.68 -11.66
C VAL A 18 4.51 7.07 -12.93
N GLY A 19 5.80 6.74 -13.01
CA GLY A 19 6.68 7.20 -14.09
C GLY A 19 7.04 8.69 -13.94
N GLY A 20 8.14 9.14 -14.56
CA GLY A 20 8.63 10.52 -14.40
C GLY A 20 7.68 11.59 -14.97
N ASP A 21 6.79 11.20 -15.88
CA ASP A 21 5.78 12.01 -16.54
C ASP A 21 4.35 11.72 -16.03
N GLY A 22 4.19 10.81 -15.06
CA GLY A 22 2.88 10.41 -14.54
C GLY A 22 2.09 9.46 -15.47
N SER A 23 2.69 8.95 -16.56
CA SER A 23 2.00 8.10 -17.53
C SER A 23 1.65 6.70 -17.02
N ARG A 24 2.34 6.22 -15.98
CA ARG A 24 2.05 4.90 -15.38
C ARG A 24 0.95 5.06 -14.35
N SER A 25 -0.15 4.34 -14.57
CA SER A 25 -1.15 4.13 -13.52
C SER A 25 -0.67 3.09 -12.50
N PRO A 26 -1.07 3.21 -11.22
CA PRO A 26 -0.75 2.20 -10.22
C PRO A 26 -1.21 0.80 -10.66
N SER A 27 -0.40 -0.22 -10.38
CA SER A 27 -0.74 -1.60 -10.69
C SER A 27 -1.76 -2.17 -9.69
N GLU A 28 -2.42 -3.27 -10.06
CA GLU A 28 -3.35 -3.97 -9.14
C GLU A 28 -2.66 -4.40 -7.84
N ASN A 29 -1.38 -4.77 -7.91
CA ASN A 29 -0.58 -5.12 -6.75
C ASN A 29 -0.39 -3.91 -5.81
N GLU A 30 -0.12 -2.72 -6.35
CA GLU A 30 0.01 -1.48 -5.57
C GLU A 30 -1.33 -1.09 -4.91
N PHE A 31 -2.45 -1.29 -5.60
CA PHE A 31 -3.78 -1.13 -5.00
C PHE A 31 -4.08 -2.14 -3.90
N ALA A 32 -3.67 -3.40 -4.06
CA ALA A 32 -3.84 -4.43 -3.04
C ALA A 32 -3.08 -4.08 -1.75
N ILE A 33 -1.83 -3.61 -1.89
CA ILE A 33 -1.00 -3.17 -0.76
C ILE A 33 -1.64 -1.95 -0.06
N ALA A 34 -2.14 -0.97 -0.81
CA ALA A 34 -2.83 0.20 -0.25
C ALA A 34 -4.10 -0.19 0.52
N ARG A 35 -4.92 -1.10 -0.01
CA ARG A 35 -6.11 -1.63 0.68
C ARG A 35 -5.75 -2.34 1.98
N PHE A 36 -4.69 -3.15 1.96
CA PHE A 36 -4.20 -3.83 3.15
C PHE A 36 -3.72 -2.83 4.20
N GLN A 37 -2.92 -1.83 3.81
CA GLN A 37 -2.43 -0.81 4.73
C GLN A 37 -3.58 -0.02 5.38
N GLY A 38 -4.57 0.40 4.58
CA GLY A 38 -5.74 1.11 5.09
C GLY A 38 -6.51 0.28 6.12
N LYS A 39 -6.76 -1.01 5.83
CA LYS A 39 -7.39 -1.93 6.78
C LYS A 39 -6.57 -2.08 8.07
N HIS A 40 -5.26 -2.29 7.94
CA HIS A 40 -4.37 -2.49 9.08
C HIS A 40 -4.35 -1.28 10.02
N VAL A 41 -4.22 -0.06 9.46
CA VAL A 41 -4.25 1.19 10.23
C VAL A 41 -5.61 1.37 10.92
N ALA A 42 -6.71 1.13 10.20
CA ALA A 42 -8.06 1.26 10.77
C ALA A 42 -8.29 0.27 11.93
N GLU A 43 -7.81 -0.96 11.82
CA GLU A 43 -7.89 -1.96 12.88
C GLU A 43 -7.09 -1.56 14.13
N ILE A 44 -5.88 -1.04 13.96
CA ILE A 44 -5.06 -0.53 15.08
C ILE A 44 -5.74 0.67 15.72
N ALA A 45 -6.16 1.66 14.94
CA ALA A 45 -6.85 2.84 15.44
C ALA A 45 -8.13 2.48 16.21
N LYS A 46 -8.89 1.49 15.74
CA LYS A 46 -10.06 0.96 16.45
C LYS A 46 -9.69 0.36 17.81
N LYS A 47 -8.60 -0.42 17.89
CA LYS A 47 -8.12 -0.99 19.15
C LYS A 47 -7.65 0.09 20.13
N LEU A 48 -6.95 1.12 19.65
CA LEU A 48 -6.50 2.24 20.47
C LEU A 48 -7.66 3.10 20.98
N LYS A 49 -8.62 3.43 20.09
CA LYS A 49 -9.83 4.17 20.46
C LYS A 49 -10.71 3.41 21.46
N GLY A 50 -10.77 2.09 21.32
CA GLY A 50 -11.55 1.21 22.20
C GLY A 50 -10.99 1.04 23.61
N GLY A 51 -9.85 1.66 23.95
CA GLY A 51 -9.19 1.48 25.23
C GLY A 51 -8.64 0.07 25.35
N ARG A 52 -7.49 -0.16 24.74
CA ARG A 52 -6.61 -1.23 25.18
C ARG A 52 -5.86 -0.77 26.43
#